data_AF-A0A2U0S4F3-F1
#
_entry.id   AF-A0A2U0S4F3-F1
#
_cell.length_a   1.000
_cell.length_b   1.000
_cell.length_c   1.000
_cell.angle_alpha   90.00
_cell.angle_beta   90.00
_cell.angle_gamma   90.00
#
_symmetry.space_group_name_H-M   'P 1'
#
loop_
_entity.id
_entity.type
_entity.pdbx_description
1 polymer ?
#
loop_
_entity_poly.entity_id
_entity_poly.type
_entity_poly.pdbx_seq_one_letter_code
_entity_poly.pdbx_strand_id
1 'polypeptide(L)'
;MAYSTVTTVKKILHIDAADETHDTEIGECIVSADALVDGLLKKVNLAVPDSVPQTVADASAHFAAWLFKDRRGPEATDVFWDQAHKFLDVYIESEEETSFVVGTGDS
;
A
#
# COMPACT_ATOMS: atom_id res chain seq x y z
N MET A 1 -12.65 -3.55 -0.72
CA MET A 1 -12.08 -3.87 -2.05
C MET A 1 -10.58 -3.93 -1.91
N ALA A 2 -9.88 -4.64 -2.79
CA ALA A 2 -8.41 -4.63 -2.74
C ALA A 2 -7.87 -3.29 -3.28
N TYR A 3 -6.86 -2.70 -2.63
CA TYR A 3 -6.27 -1.43 -3.08
C TYR A 3 -5.28 -1.62 -4.23
N SER A 4 -4.68 -2.80 -4.34
CA SER A 4 -3.73 -3.14 -5.39
C SER A 4 -4.13 -4.43 -6.13
N THR A 5 -3.38 -4.78 -7.18
CA THR A 5 -3.62 -5.97 -8.00
C THR A 5 -2.44 -6.93 -7.95
N VAL A 6 -2.72 -8.23 -8.12
CA VAL A 6 -1.69 -9.28 -8.23
C VAL A 6 -0.68 -8.92 -9.33
N THR A 7 -1.13 -8.40 -10.46
CA THR A 7 -0.26 -7.96 -11.56
C THR A 7 0.71 -6.85 -11.14
N THR A 8 0.27 -5.88 -10.36
CA THR A 8 1.14 -4.81 -9.83
C THR A 8 2.20 -5.39 -8.89
N VAL A 9 1.79 -6.28 -7.98
CA VAL A 9 2.72 -6.89 -7.02
C VAL A 9 3.74 -7.80 -7.71
N LYS A 10 3.34 -8.57 -8.73
CA LYS A 10 4.27 -9.35 -9.57
C LYS A 10 5.35 -8.48 -10.21
N LYS A 11 4.98 -7.30 -10.73
CA LYS A 11 5.94 -6.35 -11.31
C LYS A 11 6.98 -5.90 -10.27
N ILE A 12 6.55 -5.59 -9.04
CA ILE A 12 7.44 -5.20 -7.93
C ILE A 12 8.37 -6.36 -7.55
N LEU A 13 7.84 -7.58 -7.51
CA LEU A 13 8.59 -8.80 -7.16
C LEU A 13 9.47 -9.33 -8.31
N HIS A 14 9.41 -8.71 -9.49
CA HIS A 14 10.04 -9.18 -10.72
C HIS A 14 9.63 -10.63 -11.09
N ILE A 15 8.37 -10.98 -10.85
CA ILE A 15 7.75 -12.24 -11.28
C ILE A 15 7.11 -12.03 -12.65
N ASP A 16 7.23 -13.02 -13.53
CA ASP A 16 6.61 -12.97 -14.86
C ASP A 16 5.09 -12.83 -14.72
N ALA A 17 4.48 -11.96 -15.53
CA ALA A 17 3.04 -11.75 -15.51
C ALA A 17 2.24 -13.03 -15.85
N ALA A 18 2.82 -13.91 -16.68
CA ALA A 18 2.25 -15.19 -17.07
C ALA A 18 2.46 -16.32 -16.03
N ASP A 19 3.32 -16.10 -15.02
CA ASP A 19 3.51 -17.08 -13.96
C ASP A 19 2.39 -16.97 -12.94
N GLU A 20 1.47 -17.94 -12.94
CA GLU A 20 0.30 -17.99 -12.05
C GLU A 20 0.57 -18.74 -10.72
N THR A 21 1.79 -19.26 -10.53
CA THR A 21 2.14 -20.15 -9.40
C THR A 21 1.88 -19.51 -8.04
N HIS A 22 1.99 -18.19 -7.96
CA HIS A 22 1.94 -17.43 -6.72
C HIS A 22 0.71 -16.52 -6.59
N ASP A 23 -0.24 -16.57 -7.53
CA ASP A 23 -1.31 -15.57 -7.63
C ASP A 23 -2.24 -15.58 -6.43
N THR A 24 -2.57 -16.78 -5.96
CA THR A 24 -3.43 -16.95 -4.77
C THR A 24 -2.74 -16.38 -3.54
N GLU A 25 -1.46 -16.70 -3.34
CA GLU A 25 -0.70 -16.23 -2.19
C GLU A 25 -0.46 -14.71 -2.23
N ILE A 26 -0.13 -14.16 -3.41
CA ILE A 26 -0.02 -12.71 -3.61
C ILE A 26 -1.36 -12.04 -3.30
N GLY A 27 -2.49 -12.64 -3.71
CA GLY A 27 -3.82 -12.16 -3.36
C GLY A 27 -4.06 -12.09 -1.85
N GLU A 28 -3.68 -13.11 -1.10
CA GLU A 28 -3.76 -13.12 0.37
C GLU A 28 -2.85 -12.06 1.03
N CYS A 29 -1.66 -11.85 0.45
CA CYS A 29 -0.74 -10.79 0.88
C CYS A 29 -1.34 -9.40 0.62
N ILE A 30 -2.05 -9.18 -0.49
CA ILE A 30 -2.76 -7.92 -0.77
C ILE A 30 -3.85 -7.67 0.27
N VAL A 31 -4.67 -8.66 0.60
CA VAL A 31 -5.71 -8.51 1.65
C VAL A 31 -5.09 -8.10 2.99
N SER A 32 -3.95 -8.69 3.34
CA SER A 32 -3.23 -8.37 4.57
C SER A 32 -2.58 -6.98 4.52
N ALA A 33 -2.06 -6.58 3.35
CA ALA A 33 -1.48 -5.27 3.10
C ALA A 33 -2.52 -4.15 3.18
N ASP A 34 -3.72 -4.38 2.64
CA ASP A 34 -4.82 -3.41 2.69
C ASP A 34 -5.29 -3.19 4.13
N ALA A 35 -5.44 -4.27 4.90
CA ALA A 35 -5.76 -4.17 6.33
C ALA A 35 -4.65 -3.45 7.12
N LEU A 36 -3.39 -3.61 6.73
CA LEU A 36 -2.27 -2.88 7.33
C LEU A 36 -2.34 -1.38 7.02
N VAL A 37 -2.58 -1.01 5.75
CA VAL A 37 -2.78 0.38 5.31
C VAL A 37 -3.93 1.02 6.10
N ASP A 38 -5.08 0.34 6.20
CA ASP A 38 -6.23 0.81 6.98
C ASP A 38 -5.86 1.02 8.45
N GLY A 39 -5.13 0.07 9.02
CA GLY A 39 -4.66 0.14 10.41
C GLY A 39 -3.70 1.29 10.65
N LEU A 40 -2.84 1.63 9.68
CA LEU A 40 -1.89 2.74 9.75
C LEU A 40 -2.61 4.08 9.62
N LEU A 41 -3.50 4.23 8.63
CA LEU A 41 -4.27 5.46 8.43
C LEU A 41 -5.21 5.76 9.60
N LYS A 42 -5.82 4.71 10.17
CA LYS A 42 -6.68 4.87 11.35
C LYS A 42 -5.93 5.45 12.55
N LYS A 43 -4.62 5.21 12.70
CA LYS A 43 -3.81 5.81 13.79
C LYS A 43 -3.71 7.32 13.68
N VAL A 44 -3.79 7.86 12.48
CA VAL A 44 -3.76 9.29 12.18
C VAL A 44 -5.16 9.86 11.88
N ASN A 45 -6.22 9.12 12.21
CA ASN A 45 -7.62 9.47 11.94
C ASN A 45 -7.95 9.69 10.46
N LEU A 46 -7.20 9.06 9.56
CA LEU A 46 -7.48 9.03 8.13
C LEU A 46 -8.12 7.69 7.74
N ALA A 47 -8.79 7.68 6.59
CA ALA A 47 -9.34 6.50 5.97
C ALA A 47 -9.12 6.60 4.46
N VAL A 48 -8.97 5.45 3.80
CA VAL A 48 -8.87 5.41 2.34
C VAL A 48 -10.23 5.82 1.75
N PRO A 49 -10.29 6.80 0.83
CA PRO A 49 -11.53 7.19 0.18
C PRO A 49 -12.00 6.12 -0.82
N ASP A 50 -13.28 6.16 -1.22
CA ASP A 50 -13.87 5.20 -2.16
C ASP A 50 -13.09 5.12 -3.50
N SER A 51 -12.60 6.26 -3.97
CA SER A 51 -11.65 6.33 -5.07
C SER A 51 -10.23 6.24 -4.52
N VAL A 52 -9.71 5.01 -4.42
CA VAL A 52 -8.38 4.71 -3.88
C VAL A 52 -7.31 5.55 -4.58
N PRO A 53 -6.58 6.43 -3.86
CA PRO A 53 -5.50 7.22 -4.43
C PRO A 53 -4.36 6.32 -4.90
N GLN A 54 -3.67 6.73 -5.96
CA GLN A 54 -2.56 5.95 -6.51
C GLN A 54 -1.46 5.69 -5.49
N THR A 55 -1.17 6.66 -4.61
CA THR A 55 -0.22 6.53 -3.49
C THR A 55 -0.60 5.41 -2.52
N VAL A 56 -1.90 5.28 -2.20
CA VAL A 56 -2.41 4.19 -1.36
C VAL A 56 -2.32 2.83 -2.08
N ALA A 57 -2.67 2.79 -3.37
CA ALA A 57 -2.55 1.59 -4.18
C ALA A 57 -1.09 1.10 -4.30
N ASP A 58 -0.15 2.02 -4.49
CA ASP A 58 1.28 1.73 -4.57
C ASP A 58 1.83 1.30 -3.21
N ALA A 59 1.41 1.94 -2.11
CA ALA A 59 1.77 1.51 -0.75
C ALA A 59 1.29 0.08 -0.46
N SER A 60 0.03 -0.22 -0.75
CA SER A 60 -0.54 -1.58 -0.64
C SER A 60 0.27 -2.60 -1.43
N ALA A 61 0.63 -2.29 -2.68
CA ALA A 61 1.39 -3.21 -3.52
C ALA A 61 2.79 -3.52 -2.96
N HIS A 62 3.48 -2.52 -2.39
CA HIS A 62 4.78 -2.71 -1.76
C HIS A 62 4.68 -3.47 -0.43
N PHE A 63 3.66 -3.20 0.40
CA PHE A 63 3.40 -3.99 1.60
C PHE A 63 3.07 -5.46 1.27
N ALA A 64 2.31 -5.71 0.21
CA ALA A 64 2.02 -7.06 -0.26
C ALA A 64 3.30 -7.79 -0.73
N ALA A 65 4.17 -7.08 -1.46
CA ALA A 65 5.47 -7.61 -1.87
C ALA A 65 6.38 -7.93 -0.67
N TRP A 66 6.40 -7.05 0.34
CA TRP A 66 7.09 -7.26 1.60
C TRP A 66 6.60 -8.53 2.30
N LEU A 67 5.28 -8.66 2.52
CA LEU A 67 4.67 -9.83 3.15
C LEU A 67 4.97 -11.13 2.41
N PHE A 68 4.94 -11.10 1.08
CA PHE A 68 5.23 -12.26 0.25
C PHE A 68 6.69 -12.72 0.39
N LYS A 69 7.64 -11.78 0.48
CA LYS A 69 9.07 -12.08 0.65
C LYS A 69 9.41 -12.48 2.08
N ASP A 70 8.85 -11.79 3.08
CA ASP A 70 9.09 -12.06 4.50
C ASP A 70 8.73 -13.51 4.87
N ARG A 71 7.63 -14.03 4.33
CA ARG A 71 7.22 -15.45 4.47
C ARG A 71 8.24 -16.45 3.92
N ARG A 72 9.12 -16.05 3.00
CA ARG A 72 10.13 -16.90 2.33
C ARG A 72 11.52 -16.79 2.93
N GLY A 73 11.78 -15.77 3.76
CA GLY A 73 13.04 -15.60 4.46
C GLY A 73 13.43 -14.13 4.68
N PRO A 74 14.37 -13.85 5.60
CA PRO A 74 14.73 -12.50 6.04
C PRO A 74 15.64 -11.73 5.05
N GLU A 75 15.63 -12.06 3.76
CA GLU A 75 16.47 -11.36 2.79
C GLU A 75 15.95 -9.95 2.52
N ALA A 76 16.67 -8.92 2.99
CA ALA A 76 16.55 -7.50 2.60
C ALA A 76 15.11 -7.05 2.24
N THR A 77 14.11 -7.46 3.01
CA THR A 77 12.70 -7.16 2.72
C THR A 77 12.37 -5.72 3.11
N ASP A 78 13.17 -5.12 3.99
CA ASP A 78 13.03 -3.75 4.50
C ASP A 78 12.89 -2.70 3.39
N VAL A 79 13.49 -2.92 2.22
CA VAL A 79 13.34 -2.00 1.07
C VAL A 79 11.89 -1.84 0.62
N PHE A 80 11.09 -2.92 0.67
CA PHE A 80 9.68 -2.88 0.32
C PHE A 80 8.86 -2.17 1.39
N TRP A 81 9.21 -2.39 2.66
CA TRP A 81 8.59 -1.70 3.79
C TRP A 81 8.83 -0.19 3.72
N ASP A 82 10.10 0.22 3.55
CA ASP A 82 10.49 1.63 3.44
C ASP A 82 9.82 2.30 2.24
N GLN A 83 9.74 1.60 1.10
CA GLN A 83 9.10 2.13 -0.09
C GLN A 83 7.59 2.26 0.08
N ALA A 84 6.93 1.30 0.73
CA ALA A 84 5.51 1.38 1.07
C ALA A 84 5.22 2.58 1.97
N HIS A 85 6.05 2.79 2.99
CA HIS A 85 5.93 3.93 3.89
C HIS A 85 6.09 5.26 3.18
N LYS A 86 7.06 5.41 2.27
CA LYS A 86 7.20 6.65 1.48
C LYS A 86 5.91 7.01 0.74
N PHE A 87 5.24 6.05 0.12
CA PHE A 87 3.99 6.30 -0.58
C PHE A 87 2.84 6.65 0.36
N LEU A 88 2.76 5.95 1.50
CA LEU A 88 1.72 6.20 2.49
C LEU A 88 1.92 7.55 3.20
N ASP A 89 3.15 7.91 3.52
CA ASP A 89 3.49 9.18 4.17
C ASP A 89 3.16 10.35 3.24
N VAL A 90 3.47 10.25 1.94
CA VAL A 90 3.07 11.25 0.93
C VAL A 90 1.55 11.42 0.87
N TYR A 91 0.79 10.32 1.00
CA TYR A 91 -0.67 10.39 1.07
C TYR A 91 -1.15 11.12 2.33
N ILE A 92 -0.60 10.75 3.49
CA ILE A 92 -0.94 11.39 4.78
C ILE A 92 -0.64 12.88 4.72
N GLU A 93 0.55 13.28 4.26
CA GLU A 93 0.95 14.68 4.11
C GLU A 93 0.00 15.46 3.17
N SER A 94 -0.43 14.83 2.07
CA SER A 94 -1.36 15.45 1.11
C SER A 94 -2.75 15.68 1.71
N GLU A 95 -3.24 14.76 2.54
CA GLU A 95 -4.52 14.89 3.25
C GLU A 95 -4.43 15.95 4.37
N GLU A 96 -3.30 16.02 5.08
CA GLU A 96 -3.05 17.05 6.09
C GLU A 96 -3.00 18.46 5.47
N GLU A 97 -2.31 18.64 4.35
CA GLU A 97 -2.25 19.91 3.62
C GLU A 97 -3.64 20.32 3.09
N THR A 98 -4.40 19.36 2.58
CA THR A 98 -5.78 19.59 2.12
C THR A 98 -6.70 20.00 3.28
N SER A 99 -6.59 19.32 4.42
CA SER A 99 -7.35 19.63 5.65
C SER A 99 -7.04 21.03 6.16
N PHE A 100 -5.78 21.46 6.10
CA PHE A 100 -5.34 22.79 6.50
C PHE A 100 -5.90 23.90 5.59
N VAL A 101 -5.91 23.69 4.27
CA VAL A 101 -6.41 24.68 3.30
C VAL A 101 -7.90 24.94 3.46
N VAL A 102 -8.71 23.90 3.68
CA VAL A 102 -10.18 24.04 3.84
C VAL A 102 -10.56 24.85 5.08
N GLY A 103 -9.73 24.85 6.13
CA GLY A 103 -9.99 25.60 7.37
C GLY A 103 -9.79 27.12 7.30
N THR A 104 -9.25 27.66 6.20
CA THR A 104 -8.95 29.11 6.06
C THR A 104 -9.90 29.86 5.14
N GLY A 105 -10.96 29.20 4.69
CA GLY A 105 -11.89 29.70 3.66
C GLY A 105 -13.23 30.25 4.15
N ASP A 106 -13.36 30.70 5.40
CA ASP A 106 -14.56 31.40 5.86
C ASP A 106 -14.15 32.67 6.64
N SER A 107 -14.33 33.82 5.99
CA SER A 107 -14.15 35.18 6.53
C SER A 107 -15.50 35.79 6.91
#